data_AF-A0A1U7YX20-F1
#
_entry.id   AF-A0A1U7YX20-F1
#
_cell.length_a   1.000
_cell.length_b   1.000
_cell.length_c   1.000
_cell.angle_alpha   90.00
_cell.angle_beta   90.00
_cell.angle_gamma   90.00
#
_symmetry.space_group_name_H-M   'P 1'
#
loop_
_entity.id
_entity.type
_entity.pdbx_description
1 polymer ?
#
loop_
_entity_poly.entity_id
_entity_poly.type
_entity_poly.pdbx_seq_one_letter_code
_entity_poly.pdbx_strand_id
1 'polypeptide(L)'
;QKAYYVKYGGGANTLNDGYNTGTGLGAEIIGTFVLVYTVFAATDPKRNARDSHVPVLAPLPIGFAVFMVHLATIPVTGTGINPARSFGAAVIYGKEKAWDDQWIFWVGPFIGAAIAAFYHQFILRAGAVKALGSFRSNA
;
A
#
# COMPACT_ATOMS: atom_id res chain seq x y z
N GLN A 1 -30.73 -8.97 -1.67
CA GLN A 1 -29.27 -9.07 -1.51
C GLN A 1 -28.48 -8.66 -2.77
N LYS A 2 -28.72 -9.25 -3.97
CA LYS A 2 -27.98 -8.90 -5.20
C LYS A 2 -28.03 -7.41 -5.58
N ALA A 3 -29.16 -6.73 -5.37
CA ALA A 3 -29.30 -5.30 -5.68
C ALA A 3 -28.36 -4.40 -4.85
N TYR A 4 -28.21 -4.68 -3.54
CA TYR A 4 -27.29 -3.94 -2.67
C TYR A 4 -25.82 -4.21 -3.02
N TYR A 5 -25.50 -5.46 -3.36
CA TYR A 5 -24.15 -5.84 -3.79
C TYR A 5 -23.71 -5.04 -5.02
N VAL A 6 -24.58 -4.90 -6.02
CA VAL A 6 -24.29 -4.09 -7.21
C VAL A 6 -24.25 -2.60 -6.87
N LYS A 7 -25.21 -2.10 -6.08
CA LYS A 7 -25.32 -0.69 -5.68
C LYS A 7 -24.07 -0.18 -4.94
N TYR A 8 -23.44 -1.01 -4.12
CA TYR A 8 -22.24 -0.64 -3.35
C TYR A 8 -20.94 -1.12 -4.00
N GLY A 9 -20.95 -1.48 -5.29
CA GLY A 9 -19.74 -1.81 -6.04
C GLY A 9 -19.07 -3.14 -5.66
N GLY A 10 -19.73 -4.00 -4.87
CA GLY A 10 -19.20 -5.30 -4.45
C GLY A 10 -17.87 -5.26 -3.69
N GLY A 11 -17.46 -4.09 -3.21
CA GLY A 11 -16.15 -3.86 -2.59
C GLY A 11 -14.99 -3.78 -3.59
N ALA A 12 -15.25 -3.74 -4.90
CA ALA A 12 -14.24 -3.51 -5.93
C ALA A 12 -13.76 -2.06 -5.91
N ASN A 13 -12.46 -1.87 -6.16
CA ASN A 13 -11.90 -0.54 -6.35
C ASN A 13 -12.26 -0.06 -7.76
N THR A 14 -12.74 1.18 -7.85
CA THR A 14 -13.02 1.87 -9.10
C THR A 14 -12.71 3.36 -8.91
N LEU A 15 -12.44 4.08 -9.98
CA LEU A 15 -12.34 5.52 -9.93
C LEU A 15 -13.75 6.11 -9.71
N ASN A 16 -13.92 6.90 -8.64
CA ASN A 16 -15.18 7.58 -8.38
C ASN A 16 -15.42 8.72 -9.37
N ASP A 17 -16.69 8.95 -9.68
CA ASP A 17 -17.12 10.01 -10.59
C ASP A 17 -16.65 11.39 -10.09
N GLY A 18 -16.23 12.24 -11.02
CA GLY A 18 -15.69 13.58 -10.72
C GLY A 18 -14.17 13.62 -10.53
N TYR A 19 -13.51 12.47 -10.40
CA TYR A 19 -12.05 12.37 -10.45
C TYR A 19 -11.59 11.89 -11.82
N ASN A 20 -10.50 12.48 -12.31
CA ASN A 20 -9.83 11.96 -13.51
C ASN A 20 -8.85 10.83 -13.14
N THR A 21 -8.47 10.03 -14.14
CA THR A 21 -7.57 8.88 -13.99
C THR A 21 -6.22 9.25 -13.38
N GLY A 22 -5.68 10.43 -13.72
CA GLY A 22 -4.42 10.93 -13.16
C GLY A 22 -4.51 11.18 -11.65
N THR A 23 -5.63 11.75 -11.18
CA THR A 23 -5.89 11.94 -9.75
C THR A 23 -5.99 10.61 -9.02
N GLY A 24 -6.73 9.64 -9.58
CA GLY A 24 -6.83 8.29 -9.00
C GLY A 24 -5.47 7.59 -8.92
N LEU A 25 -4.70 7.62 -10.01
CA LEU A 25 -3.36 7.04 -10.05
C LEU A 25 -2.42 7.71 -9.04
N GLY A 26 -2.43 9.05 -8.97
CA GLY A 26 -1.63 9.80 -8.01
C GLY A 26 -1.98 9.47 -6.55
N ALA A 27 -3.28 9.34 -6.24
CA ALA A 27 -3.74 8.95 -4.91
C ALA A 27 -3.23 7.56 -4.51
N GLU A 28 -3.29 6.58 -5.42
CA GLU A 28 -2.78 5.23 -5.19
C GLU A 28 -1.25 5.20 -5.03
N ILE A 29 -0.50 5.97 -5.83
CA ILE A 29 0.97 6.10 -5.71
C ILE A 29 1.35 6.64 -4.34
N ILE A 30 0.76 7.77 -3.93
CA ILE A 30 1.10 8.42 -2.66
C ILE A 30 0.64 7.57 -1.47
N GLY A 31 -0.56 6.98 -1.55
CA GLY A 31 -1.09 6.09 -0.52
C GLY A 31 -0.19 4.87 -0.31
N THR A 32 0.24 4.20 -1.38
CA THR A 32 1.16 3.06 -1.27
C THR A 32 2.55 3.49 -0.84
N PHE A 33 3.04 4.66 -1.26
CA PHE A 33 4.31 5.21 -0.75
C PHE A 33 4.29 5.34 0.77
N VAL A 34 3.25 5.94 1.35
CA VAL A 34 3.10 6.11 2.81
C VAL A 34 3.11 4.74 3.51
N LEU A 35 2.35 3.78 2.99
CA LEU A 35 2.30 2.42 3.52
C LEU A 35 3.68 1.74 3.48
N VAL A 36 4.30 1.67 2.31
CA VAL A 36 5.56 0.92 2.11
C VAL A 36 6.73 1.62 2.81
N TYR A 37 6.75 2.95 2.85
CA TYR A 37 7.71 3.70 3.65
C TYR A 37 7.57 3.35 5.14
N THR A 38 6.33 3.27 5.64
CA THR A 38 6.08 2.88 7.03
C THR A 38 6.53 1.45 7.30
N VAL A 39 6.34 0.53 6.36
CA VAL A 39 6.88 -0.84 6.46
C VAL A 39 8.39 -0.82 6.61
N PHE A 40 9.12 -0.09 5.76
CA PHE A 40 10.57 0.04 5.88
C PHE A 40 11.00 0.72 7.19
N ALA A 41 10.30 1.77 7.61
CA ALA A 41 10.58 2.44 8.88
C ALA A 41 10.31 1.53 10.10
N ALA A 42 9.32 0.64 10.02
CA ALA A 42 8.93 -0.30 11.07
C ALA A 42 9.73 -1.62 11.09
N THR A 43 10.68 -1.82 10.17
CA THR A 43 11.58 -3.00 10.21
C THR A 43 12.54 -2.94 11.40
N ASP A 44 12.63 -4.03 12.16
CA ASP A 44 13.65 -4.21 13.19
C ASP A 44 14.92 -4.83 12.57
N PRO A 45 16.08 -4.16 12.58
CA PRO A 45 17.32 -4.68 12.01
C PRO A 45 17.92 -5.85 12.80
N LYS A 46 17.46 -6.10 14.04
CA LYS A 46 18.01 -7.12 14.94
C LYS A 46 17.22 -8.43 14.95
N ARG A 47 15.98 -8.42 14.43
CA ARG A 47 15.06 -9.55 14.55
C ARG A 47 14.61 -9.96 13.17
N ASN A 48 14.92 -11.21 12.82
CA ASN A 48 14.41 -11.82 11.60
C ASN A 48 13.25 -12.76 11.91
N ALA A 49 12.32 -12.91 10.97
CA ALA A 49 11.31 -13.94 11.00
C ALA A 49 11.99 -15.31 10.98
N ARG A 50 11.37 -16.27 11.68
CA ARG A 50 11.89 -17.62 11.91
C ARG A 50 12.40 -18.23 10.60
N ASP A 51 13.65 -18.72 10.62
CA ASP A 51 14.32 -19.38 9.50
C ASP A 51 14.40 -18.56 8.20
N SER A 52 14.49 -17.22 8.29
CA SER A 52 14.59 -16.34 7.12
C SER A 52 15.47 -15.11 7.35
N HIS A 53 15.81 -14.40 6.28
CA HIS A 53 16.46 -13.07 6.33
C HIS A 53 15.42 -11.92 6.27
N VAL A 54 14.15 -12.22 6.55
CA VAL A 54 13.06 -11.23 6.49
C VAL A 54 12.97 -10.52 7.85
N PRO A 55 13.12 -9.19 7.92
CA PRO A 55 13.03 -8.46 9.18
C PRO A 55 11.64 -8.58 9.81
N VAL A 56 11.58 -8.64 11.14
CA VAL A 56 10.33 -8.53 11.90
C VAL A 56 9.84 -7.08 11.82
N LEU A 57 8.54 -6.93 11.57
CA LEU A 57 7.88 -5.63 11.43
C LEU A 57 7.14 -5.27 12.72
N ALA A 58 7.14 -3.99 13.10
CA ALA A 58 6.20 -3.47 14.08
C ALA A 58 4.81 -3.31 13.44
N PRO A 59 3.79 -4.09 13.82
CA PRO A 59 2.52 -4.15 13.08
C PRO A 59 1.62 -2.94 13.32
N LEU A 60 1.73 -2.29 14.49
CA LEU A 60 0.86 -1.18 14.86
C LEU A 60 1.04 0.05 13.96
N PRO A 61 2.27 0.57 13.70
CA PRO A 61 2.46 1.67 12.75
C PRO A 61 1.97 1.34 11.34
N ILE A 62 2.16 0.09 10.89
CA ILE A 62 1.73 -0.35 9.55
C ILE A 62 0.20 -0.31 9.46
N GLY A 63 -0.51 -0.86 10.46
CA GLY A 63 -1.96 -0.80 10.52
C GLY A 63 -2.50 0.64 10.55
N PHE A 64 -1.86 1.53 11.31
CA PHE A 64 -2.20 2.95 11.33
C PHE A 64 -1.94 3.66 10.00
N ALA A 65 -0.86 3.34 9.29
CA ALA A 65 -0.61 3.88 7.96
C ALA A 65 -1.71 3.47 6.97
N VAL A 66 -2.11 2.20 6.97
CA VAL A 66 -3.26 1.73 6.18
C VAL A 66 -4.52 2.51 6.55
N PHE A 67 -4.83 2.63 7.85
CA PHE A 67 -6.00 3.37 8.33
C PHE A 67 -6.02 4.83 7.85
N MET A 68 -4.91 5.55 8.01
CA MET A 68 -4.80 6.95 7.60
C MET A 68 -4.95 7.12 6.09
N VAL A 69 -4.35 6.24 5.29
CA VAL A 69 -4.51 6.28 3.84
C VAL A 69 -5.96 6.05 3.45
N HIS A 70 -6.65 5.08 4.08
CA HIS A 70 -8.07 4.85 3.84
C HIS A 70 -8.93 6.09 4.10
N LEU A 71 -8.70 6.81 5.20
CA LEU A 71 -9.44 8.04 5.50
C LEU A 71 -9.29 9.10 4.39
N ALA A 72 -8.13 9.15 3.73
CA ALA A 72 -7.85 10.12 2.67
C ALA A 72 -8.30 9.66 1.27
N THR A 73 -8.17 8.36 0.94
CA THR A 73 -8.32 7.87 -0.44
C THR A 73 -9.62 7.13 -0.73
N ILE A 74 -10.44 6.79 0.28
CA ILE A 74 -11.77 6.19 0.07
C ILE A 74 -12.63 7.01 -0.90
N PRO A 75 -12.72 8.36 -0.79
CA PRO A 75 -13.55 9.16 -1.70
C PRO A 75 -13.07 9.19 -3.15
N VAL A 76 -11.83 8.80 -3.44
CA VAL A 76 -11.26 8.85 -4.80
C VAL A 76 -11.36 7.49 -5.49
N THR A 77 -10.94 6.42 -4.82
CA THR A 77 -10.80 5.08 -5.42
C THR A 77 -11.36 3.93 -4.57
N GLY A 78 -11.92 4.24 -3.40
CA GLY A 78 -12.21 3.24 -2.37
C GLY A 78 -10.95 2.69 -1.67
N THR A 79 -9.77 3.26 -1.95
CA THR A 79 -8.44 2.84 -1.46
C THR A 79 -8.03 1.44 -1.93
N GLY A 80 -7.19 1.39 -2.96
CA GLY A 80 -6.57 0.15 -3.43
C GLY A 80 -5.39 -0.24 -2.55
N ILE A 81 -4.26 0.44 -2.75
CA ILE A 81 -2.92 0.31 -2.13
C ILE A 81 -2.36 -1.11 -1.97
N ASN A 82 -3.08 -2.11 -2.45
CA ASN A 82 -2.84 -3.54 -2.33
C ASN A 82 -3.45 -4.21 -3.58
N PRO A 83 -2.61 -4.53 -4.58
CA PRO A 83 -3.07 -5.13 -5.84
C PRO A 83 -3.86 -6.43 -5.66
N ALA A 84 -3.48 -7.27 -4.68
CA ALA A 84 -4.17 -8.52 -4.41
C ALA A 84 -5.60 -8.30 -3.89
N ARG A 85 -5.80 -7.29 -3.03
CA ARG A 85 -7.12 -6.89 -2.53
C ARG A 85 -7.99 -6.33 -3.64
N SER A 86 -7.43 -5.49 -4.52
CA SER A 86 -8.18 -4.93 -5.65
C SER A 86 -8.54 -6.02 -6.67
N PHE A 87 -7.59 -6.89 -7.01
CA PHE A 87 -7.80 -8.01 -7.94
C PHE A 87 -8.85 -9.00 -7.45
N GLY A 88 -8.77 -9.44 -6.19
CA GLY A 88 -9.75 -10.36 -5.61
C GLY A 88 -11.17 -9.81 -5.68
N ALA A 89 -11.35 -8.52 -5.38
CA ALA A 89 -12.66 -7.88 -5.48
C ALA A 89 -13.14 -7.74 -6.93
N ALA A 90 -12.26 -7.39 -7.88
CA ALA A 90 -12.61 -7.30 -9.30
C ALA A 90 -13.06 -8.66 -9.88
N VAL A 91 -12.37 -9.75 -9.52
CA VAL A 91 -12.72 -11.12 -9.94
C VAL A 91 -14.10 -11.53 -9.43
N ILE A 92 -14.40 -11.27 -8.16
CA ILE A 92 -15.69 -11.65 -7.55
C ILE A 92 -16.82 -10.71 -7.99
N TYR A 93 -16.53 -9.44 -8.26
CA TYR A 93 -17.53 -8.46 -8.70
C TYR A 93 -17.89 -8.62 -10.18
N GLY A 94 -16.91 -8.90 -11.04
CA GLY A 94 -17.14 -9.26 -12.44
C GLY A 94 -17.83 -8.20 -13.28
N LYS A 95 -17.60 -6.90 -12.99
CA LYS A 95 -18.18 -5.77 -13.75
C LYS A 95 -17.12 -5.07 -14.58
N GLU A 96 -17.49 -4.63 -15.78
CA GLU A 96 -16.61 -3.99 -16.77
C GLU A 96 -15.83 -2.82 -16.17
N LYS A 97 -16.50 -1.85 -15.53
CA LYS A 97 -15.84 -0.71 -14.89
C LYS A 97 -14.74 -1.10 -13.90
N ALA A 98 -14.94 -2.18 -13.12
CA ALA A 98 -13.93 -2.64 -12.18
C ALA A 98 -12.68 -3.19 -12.89
N TRP A 99 -12.86 -3.81 -14.06
CA TRP A 99 -11.76 -4.29 -14.89
C TRP A 99 -11.08 -3.17 -15.68
N ASP A 100 -11.84 -2.19 -16.17
CA ASP A 100 -11.31 -1.03 -16.90
C ASP A 100 -10.40 -0.17 -16.02
N ASP A 101 -10.76 0.01 -14.75
CA ASP A 101 -9.96 0.78 -13.78
C ASP A 101 -8.86 -0.08 -13.11
N GLN A 102 -8.87 -1.41 -13.28
CA GLN A 102 -8.04 -2.34 -12.50
C GLN A 102 -6.54 -2.06 -12.61
N TRP A 103 -6.08 -1.60 -13.78
CA TRP A 103 -4.66 -1.34 -14.03
C TRP A 103 -4.09 -0.27 -13.10
N ILE A 104 -4.91 0.70 -12.67
CA ILE A 104 -4.52 1.77 -11.74
C ILE A 104 -4.05 1.17 -10.41
N PHE A 105 -4.74 0.13 -9.94
CA PHE A 105 -4.46 -0.56 -8.68
C PHE A 105 -3.30 -1.56 -8.75
N TRP A 106 -2.65 -1.70 -9.91
CA TRP A 106 -1.37 -2.39 -10.06
C TRP A 106 -0.23 -1.38 -10.25
N VAL A 107 -0.39 -0.49 -11.24
CA VAL A 107 0.63 0.48 -11.62
C VAL A 107 0.90 1.47 -10.49
N GLY A 108 -0.16 2.02 -9.88
CA GLY A 108 -0.03 2.98 -8.78
C GLY A 108 0.72 2.40 -7.58
N PRO A 109 0.28 1.26 -7.02
CA PRO A 109 0.96 0.65 -5.89
C PRO A 109 2.40 0.23 -6.17
N PHE A 110 2.71 -0.33 -7.35
CA PHE A 110 4.09 -0.68 -7.68
C PHE A 110 5.01 0.53 -7.80
N ILE A 111 4.54 1.62 -8.40
CA ILE A 111 5.31 2.88 -8.46
C ILE A 111 5.52 3.43 -7.05
N GLY A 112 4.47 3.53 -6.23
CA GLY A 112 4.57 4.03 -4.87
C GLY A 112 5.53 3.22 -4.00
N ALA A 113 5.47 1.88 -4.10
CA ALA A 113 6.38 0.98 -3.40
C ALA A 113 7.84 1.14 -3.83
N ALA A 114 8.09 1.26 -5.14
CA ALA A 114 9.43 1.46 -5.67
C ALA A 114 10.04 2.79 -5.21
N ILE A 115 9.26 3.87 -5.23
CA ILE A 115 9.69 5.19 -4.73
C ILE A 115 10.01 5.11 -3.23
N ALA A 116 9.17 4.44 -2.43
CA ALA A 116 9.40 4.28 -0.99
C ALA A 116 10.68 3.49 -0.69
N ALA A 117 10.92 2.41 -1.42
CA ALA A 117 12.15 1.63 -1.31
C ALA A 117 13.38 2.47 -1.65
N PHE A 118 13.33 3.20 -2.78
CA PHE A 118 14.42 4.06 -3.21
C PHE A 118 14.72 5.18 -2.19
N TYR A 119 13.68 5.84 -1.69
CA TYR A 119 13.80 6.91 -0.70
C TYR A 119 14.43 6.42 0.61
N HIS A 120 13.95 5.28 1.13
CA HIS A 120 14.48 4.72 2.37
C HIS A 120 15.93 4.24 2.24
N GLN A 121 16.27 3.58 1.13
CA GLN A 121 17.59 2.98 0.92
C GLN A 121 18.66 4.01 0.55
N PHE A 122 18.39 4.89 -0.42
CA PHE A 122 19.42 5.73 -1.03
C PHE A 122 19.44 7.16 -0.49
N ILE A 123 18.28 7.74 -0.21
CA ILE A 123 18.20 9.13 0.28
C ILE A 123 18.44 9.17 1.77
N LEU A 124 17.71 8.38 2.56
CA LEU A 124 17.87 8.38 4.01
C LEU A 124 19.03 7.51 4.50
N ARG A 125 19.54 6.59 3.67
CA ARG A 125 20.52 5.54 4.08
C ARG A 125 20.12 4.84 5.39
N ALA A 126 18.82 4.75 5.65
CA ALA A 126 18.30 4.35 6.96
C ALA A 126 18.67 2.91 7.31
N GLY A 127 18.92 2.05 6.31
CA GLY A 127 19.48 0.71 6.52
C GLY A 127 20.86 0.72 7.16
N ALA A 128 21.77 1.58 6.69
CA ALA A 128 23.11 1.70 7.27
C ALA A 128 23.06 2.31 8.68
N VAL A 129 22.19 3.31 8.90
CA VAL A 129 21.98 3.93 10.21
C VAL A 129 21.42 2.93 11.22
N LYS A 130 20.39 2.16 10.84
CA LYS A 130 19.83 1.09 11.68
C LYS A 130 20.85 -0.01 11.98
N ALA A 131 21.65 -0.41 11.00
CA ALA A 131 22.73 -1.39 11.20
C ALA A 131 23.78 -0.86 12.19
N LEU A 132 24.27 0.37 12.02
CA LEU A 132 25.26 0.99 12.90
C LEU A 132 24.74 1.19 14.34
N GLY A 133 23.50 1.67 14.48
CA GLY A 133 22.85 1.79 15.79
C GLY A 133 22.65 0.42 16.47
N SER A 134 22.34 -0.61 15.67
CA SER A 134 22.21 -1.98 16.14
C SER A 134 23.53 -2.52 16.72
N PHE A 135 24.65 -2.36 15.99
CA PHE A 135 25.98 -2.75 16.45
C PHE A 135 26.38 -2.07 17.76
N ARG A 136 26.16 -0.75 17.89
CA ARG A 136 26.49 -0.01 19.10
C ARG A 136 25.68 -0.41 20.33
N SER A 137 24.44 -0.88 20.14
CA SER A 137 23.58 -1.31 21.25
C SER A 137 23.85 -2.74 21.73
N ASN A 138 24.65 -3.53 20.99
CA ASN A 138 25.05 -4.89 21.37
C ASN A 138 26.48 -4.97 21.95
N ALA A 139 27.21 -3.86 21.99
CA ALA A 139 28.49 -3.71 22.67
C ALA A 139 28.27 -3.09 24.05
#